data_AF-A0AAD4CPG6-F1
#
_entry.id   AF-A0AAD4CPG6-F1
#
_cell.length_a   1.000
_cell.length_b   1.000
_cell.length_c   1.000
_cell.angle_alpha   90.00
_cell.angle_beta   90.00
_cell.angle_gamma   90.00
#
_symmetry.space_group_name_H-M   'P 1'
#
loop_
_entity.id
_entity.type
_entity.pdbx_description
1 polymer ?
#
loop_
_entity_poly.entity_id
_entity_poly.type
_entity_poly.pdbx_seq_one_letter_code
_entity_poly.pdbx_strand_id
1 'polypeptide(L)'
;MYTSMLGLAAFLDWRGGQKVAQGIMWFGLGAIVGWPFAGALVMPLLLEEVIIGFIAGDLWKVISGILGGAVRCLVILACEVVVDYAFLGKFAVVPWNIVAYNIFGGDGRGPEIFGTEPWTFYFRNLLLNFNVWFVFALCAAPFLLLQAAFRPRATSKETLFRTVTLITPFYMWLAIFTLQPHKEERFMYPAYPFLALNAAISFHMLLSYIGSNNPKEMVGRLPAKLKLAAVMSVVLVAINAGLLRTLGMITAYRAPLKVFEPLEQLSVTQAGESVCFGKEWYRFPSSFFLPNGMRARFIRSEFRGLLPGEFPNAPDYQTLLEGTSRIPAGMNDRNQEDPGKYVDVSECSFLVDSSFSGRATTDLEPDYVHDEAQWEALACESFLDASQTSLLGRLIWIPDLPMVPDRFRRHWGEYCLLRRRKSD
;
A
#
# COMPACT_ATOMS: atom_id res chain seq x y z
N MET A 1 4.34 0.47 -8.30
CA MET A 1 5.47 -0.36 -7.83
C MET A 1 6.13 -1.11 -8.98
N TYR A 2 5.45 -2.09 -9.59
CA TYR A 2 6.05 -2.95 -10.62
C TYR A 2 6.56 -2.18 -11.84
N THR A 3 5.78 -1.21 -12.33
CA THR A 3 6.19 -0.30 -13.42
C THR A 3 7.40 0.54 -13.05
N SER A 4 7.48 1.07 -11.82
CA SER A 4 8.67 1.77 -11.31
C SER A 4 9.91 0.87 -11.27
N MET A 5 9.74 -0.41 -10.88
CA MET A 5 10.82 -1.40 -10.88
C MET A 5 11.31 -1.72 -12.29
N LEU A 6 10.40 -1.93 -13.24
CA LEU A 6 10.73 -2.18 -14.65
C LEU A 6 11.36 -0.95 -15.32
N GLY A 7 10.87 0.24 -14.99
CA GLY A 7 11.44 1.51 -15.44
C GLY A 7 12.86 1.69 -14.94
N LEU A 8 13.09 1.53 -13.62
CA LEU A 8 14.41 1.55 -13.02
C LEU A 8 15.35 0.52 -13.66
N ALA A 9 14.89 -0.72 -13.87
CA ALA A 9 15.67 -1.76 -14.54
C ALA A 9 16.08 -1.36 -15.96
N ALA A 10 15.20 -0.68 -16.71
CA ALA A 10 15.53 -0.16 -18.04
C ALA A 10 16.62 0.93 -17.99
N PHE A 11 16.59 1.83 -16.99
CA PHE A 11 17.65 2.83 -16.80
C PHE A 11 18.99 2.22 -16.33
N LEU A 12 18.95 1.07 -15.65
CA LEU A 12 20.14 0.35 -15.20
C LEU A 12 20.75 -0.55 -16.29
N ASP A 13 19.96 -1.05 -17.24
CA ASP A 13 20.42 -1.99 -18.27
C ASP A 13 21.03 -1.27 -19.47
N TRP A 14 22.36 -1.37 -19.58
CA TRP A 14 23.13 -0.79 -20.69
C TRP A 14 23.41 -1.77 -21.83
N ARG A 15 22.94 -3.03 -21.73
CA ARG A 15 23.16 -4.02 -22.78
C ARG A 15 22.38 -3.63 -24.03
N GLY A 16 23.11 -3.42 -25.12
CA GLY A 16 22.55 -2.98 -26.40
C GLY A 16 22.25 -1.48 -26.47
N GLY A 17 22.78 -0.67 -25.53
CA GLY A 17 22.61 0.78 -25.49
C GLY A 17 21.65 1.27 -24.39
N GLN A 18 21.53 2.59 -24.26
CA GLN A 18 20.65 3.22 -23.29
C GLN A 18 19.17 3.03 -23.65
N LYS A 19 18.36 2.63 -22.68
CA LYS A 19 16.94 2.30 -22.87
C LYS A 19 16.00 3.39 -22.35
N VAL A 20 16.37 4.67 -22.55
CA VAL A 20 15.62 5.85 -22.04
C VAL A 20 14.14 5.80 -22.42
N ALA A 21 13.82 5.58 -23.70
CA ALA A 21 12.43 5.50 -24.18
C ALA A 21 11.63 4.37 -23.52
N GLN A 22 12.27 3.24 -23.20
CA GLN A 22 11.63 2.13 -22.51
C GLN A 22 11.43 2.42 -21.01
N GLY A 23 12.42 3.06 -20.37
CA GLY A 23 12.30 3.52 -18.99
C GLY A 23 11.14 4.49 -18.82
N ILE A 24 11.08 5.54 -19.66
CA ILE A 24 9.98 6.51 -19.67
C ILE A 24 8.63 5.82 -19.90
N MET A 25 8.55 4.89 -20.86
CA MET A 25 7.31 4.14 -21.11
C MET A 25 6.83 3.38 -19.86
N TRP A 26 7.73 2.73 -19.11
CA TRP A 26 7.33 2.01 -17.89
C TRP A 26 6.85 2.96 -16.78
N PHE A 27 7.56 4.05 -16.51
CA PHE A 27 7.10 5.05 -15.55
C PHE A 27 5.79 5.71 -16.00
N GLY A 28 5.68 6.01 -17.30
CA GLY A 28 4.48 6.55 -17.94
C GLY A 28 3.30 5.60 -17.83
N LEU A 29 3.47 4.31 -18.08
CA LEU A 29 2.42 3.30 -17.88
C LEU A 29 1.93 3.30 -16.43
N GLY A 30 2.84 3.39 -15.47
CA GLY A 30 2.49 3.49 -14.05
C GLY A 30 1.77 4.79 -13.68
N ALA A 31 2.13 5.91 -14.31
CA ALA A 31 1.53 7.20 -14.07
C ALA A 31 0.14 7.34 -14.72
N ILE A 32 0.01 6.84 -15.94
CA ILE A 32 -1.20 6.92 -16.76
C ILE A 32 -2.22 5.93 -16.19
N VAL A 33 -1.97 4.62 -16.27
CA VAL A 33 -2.96 3.59 -15.90
C VAL A 33 -3.09 3.41 -14.38
N GLY A 34 -2.04 3.75 -13.61
CA GLY A 34 -2.00 3.51 -12.18
C GLY A 34 -2.31 4.77 -11.36
N TRP A 35 -1.28 5.60 -11.16
CA TRP A 35 -1.38 6.80 -10.33
C TRP A 35 -0.42 7.88 -10.83
N PRO A 36 -0.92 9.06 -11.29
CA PRO A 36 -0.14 10.04 -12.04
C PRO A 36 1.10 10.56 -11.30
N PHE A 37 1.01 10.69 -9.97
CA PHE A 37 2.11 11.19 -9.16
C PHE A 37 3.33 10.29 -9.19
N ALA A 38 3.16 8.97 -9.42
CA ALA A 38 4.28 8.03 -9.53
C ALA A 38 5.25 8.38 -10.68
N GLY A 39 4.79 9.14 -11.67
CA GLY A 39 5.64 9.66 -12.76
C GLY A 39 6.80 10.51 -12.26
N ALA A 40 6.68 11.19 -11.11
CA ALA A 40 7.76 12.02 -10.56
C ALA A 40 9.05 11.22 -10.27
N LEU A 41 8.95 9.91 -10.01
CA LEU A 41 10.10 9.05 -9.70
C LEU A 41 11.10 8.90 -10.85
N VAL A 42 10.70 9.21 -12.10
CA VAL A 42 11.60 9.18 -13.25
C VAL A 42 12.53 10.40 -13.32
N MET A 43 12.18 11.49 -12.62
CA MET A 43 12.84 12.79 -12.78
C MET A 43 14.35 12.76 -12.50
N PRO A 44 14.85 12.16 -11.39
CA PRO A 44 16.29 12.10 -11.15
C PRO A 44 17.02 11.32 -12.24
N LEU A 45 16.44 10.22 -12.73
CA LEU A 45 17.03 9.37 -13.76
C LEU A 45 17.13 10.10 -15.11
N LEU A 46 16.11 10.87 -15.50
CA LEU A 46 16.17 11.68 -16.72
C LEU A 46 17.15 12.84 -16.61
N LEU A 47 17.23 13.47 -15.44
CA LEU A 47 18.18 14.55 -15.21
C LEU A 47 19.63 14.07 -15.41
N GLU A 48 19.94 12.87 -14.93
CA GLU A 48 21.24 12.24 -15.19
C GLU A 48 21.50 12.02 -16.67
N GLU A 49 20.55 11.47 -17.42
CA GLU A 49 20.71 11.23 -18.87
C GLU A 49 20.96 12.56 -19.62
N VAL A 50 20.25 13.63 -19.26
CA VAL A 50 20.46 14.97 -19.83
C VAL A 50 21.86 15.51 -19.51
N ILE A 51 22.31 15.38 -18.26
CA ILE A 51 23.65 15.83 -17.85
C ILE A 51 24.74 15.05 -18.57
N ILE A 52 24.62 13.72 -18.67
CA ILE A 52 25.58 12.87 -19.37
C ILE A 52 25.60 13.20 -20.86
N GLY A 53 24.42 13.33 -21.50
CA GLY A 53 24.32 13.70 -22.91
C GLY A 53 24.92 15.07 -23.22
N PHE A 54 24.75 16.04 -22.31
CA PHE A 54 25.36 17.35 -22.42
C PHE A 54 26.91 17.29 -22.33
N ILE A 55 27.45 16.55 -21.35
CA ILE A 55 28.90 16.39 -21.16
C ILE A 55 29.53 15.64 -22.34
N ALA A 56 28.85 14.62 -22.86
CA ALA A 56 29.33 13.80 -23.98
C ALA A 56 29.15 14.46 -25.36
N GLY A 57 28.40 15.57 -25.45
CA GLY A 57 28.08 16.22 -26.72
C GLY A 57 27.05 15.47 -27.59
N ASP A 58 26.33 14.50 -27.02
CA ASP A 58 25.34 13.66 -27.72
C ASP A 58 23.91 13.91 -27.20
N LEU A 59 23.53 15.19 -27.09
CA LEU A 59 22.22 15.57 -26.56
C LEU A 59 21.07 15.11 -27.47
N TRP A 60 21.31 15.00 -28.78
CA TRP A 60 20.30 14.55 -29.75
C TRP A 60 19.83 13.11 -29.47
N LYS A 61 20.73 12.22 -29.09
CA LYS A 61 20.37 10.85 -28.70
C LYS A 61 19.49 10.83 -27.45
N VAL A 62 19.77 11.69 -26.47
CA VAL A 62 18.94 11.82 -25.26
C VAL A 62 17.56 12.39 -25.60
N ILE A 63 17.50 13.47 -26.39
CA ILE A 63 16.24 14.09 -26.81
C ILE A 63 15.39 13.10 -27.61
N SER A 64 15.99 12.39 -28.59
CA SER A 64 15.26 11.37 -29.37
C SER A 64 14.77 10.22 -28.50
N GLY A 65 15.54 9.80 -27.48
CA GLY A 65 15.10 8.85 -26.46
C GLY A 65 13.92 9.35 -25.63
N ILE A 66 13.94 10.61 -25.20
CA ILE A 66 12.84 11.24 -24.46
C ILE A 66 11.59 11.35 -25.32
N LEU A 67 11.71 11.83 -26.56
CA LEU A 67 10.60 11.92 -27.52
C LEU A 67 10.02 10.55 -27.82
N GLY A 68 10.87 9.53 -28.03
CA GLY A 68 10.42 8.15 -28.22
C GLY A 68 9.67 7.60 -27.02
N GLY A 69 10.10 7.93 -25.80
CA GLY A 69 9.37 7.62 -24.57
C GLY A 69 8.03 8.33 -24.48
N ALA A 70 8.01 9.64 -24.77
CA ALA A 70 6.80 10.46 -24.76
C ALA A 70 5.75 9.95 -25.76
N VAL A 71 6.15 9.59 -26.99
CA VAL A 71 5.25 8.99 -27.99
C VAL A 71 4.64 7.69 -27.48
N ARG A 72 5.43 6.82 -26.82
CA ARG A 72 4.90 5.58 -26.22
C ARG A 72 3.89 5.87 -25.11
N CYS A 73 4.17 6.87 -24.26
CA CYS A 73 3.22 7.32 -23.24
C CYS A 73 1.93 7.89 -23.85
N LEU A 74 2.03 8.66 -24.94
CA LEU A 74 0.86 9.19 -25.66
C LEU A 74 0.01 8.07 -26.26
N VAL A 75 0.63 7.02 -26.80
CA VAL A 75 -0.10 5.83 -27.28
C VAL A 75 -0.82 5.12 -26.12
N ILE A 76 -0.16 4.94 -24.98
CA ILE A 76 -0.78 4.34 -23.78
C ILE A 76 -1.97 5.19 -23.30
N LEU A 77 -1.79 6.51 -23.22
CA LEU A 77 -2.85 7.45 -22.84
C LEU A 77 -4.02 7.40 -23.83
N ALA A 78 -3.75 7.36 -25.13
CA ALA A 78 -4.79 7.24 -26.14
C ALA A 78 -5.59 5.93 -25.98
N CYS A 79 -4.91 4.81 -25.73
CA CYS A 79 -5.56 3.53 -25.46
C CYS A 79 -6.42 3.58 -24.18
N GLU A 80 -5.90 4.15 -23.09
CA GLU A 80 -6.65 4.35 -21.84
C GLU A 80 -7.92 5.17 -22.09
N VAL A 81 -7.79 6.34 -22.73
CA VAL A 81 -8.93 7.23 -23.02
C VAL A 81 -9.98 6.55 -23.91
N VAL A 82 -9.58 5.71 -24.87
CA VAL A 82 -10.53 4.93 -25.69
C VAL A 82 -11.29 3.92 -24.84
N VAL A 83 -10.60 3.20 -23.96
CA VAL A 83 -11.23 2.23 -23.04
C VAL A 83 -12.17 2.95 -22.08
N ASP A 84 -11.71 4.03 -21.45
CA ASP A 84 -12.51 4.83 -20.53
C ASP A 84 -13.74 5.42 -21.23
N TYR A 85 -13.59 5.93 -22.46
CA TYR A 85 -14.71 6.44 -23.24
C TYR A 85 -15.76 5.35 -23.52
N ALA A 86 -15.32 4.14 -23.86
CA ALA A 86 -16.20 3.01 -24.15
C ALA A 86 -17.04 2.57 -22.94
N PHE A 87 -16.47 2.64 -21.72
CA PHE A 87 -17.17 2.21 -20.50
C PHE A 87 -17.86 3.35 -19.72
N LEU A 88 -17.28 4.54 -19.69
CA LEU A 88 -17.84 5.69 -18.98
C LEU A 88 -18.86 6.47 -19.82
N GLY A 89 -18.89 6.25 -21.14
CA GLY A 89 -19.77 6.96 -22.07
C GLY A 89 -19.47 8.45 -22.22
N LYS A 90 -18.32 8.92 -21.71
CA LYS A 90 -17.89 10.31 -21.77
C LYS A 90 -16.38 10.41 -21.95
N PHE A 91 -15.94 11.46 -22.63
CA PHE A 91 -14.53 11.75 -22.76
C PHE A 91 -13.95 12.18 -21.40
N ALA A 92 -12.97 11.42 -20.92
CA ALA A 92 -12.29 11.70 -19.66
C ALA A 92 -10.79 11.39 -19.82
N VAL A 93 -9.95 12.27 -19.28
CA VAL A 93 -8.53 12.01 -19.11
C VAL A 93 -8.33 11.74 -17.62
N VAL A 94 -8.51 10.48 -17.21
CA VAL A 94 -8.52 10.07 -15.80
C VAL A 94 -7.27 10.52 -15.02
N PRO A 95 -6.04 10.38 -15.56
CA PRO A 95 -4.84 10.83 -14.85
C PRO A 95 -4.84 12.34 -14.59
N TRP A 96 -5.35 13.14 -15.53
CA TRP A 96 -5.52 14.57 -15.34
C TRP A 96 -6.59 14.89 -14.30
N ASN A 97 -7.73 14.20 -14.33
CA ASN A 97 -8.81 14.41 -13.35
C ASN A 97 -8.34 14.13 -11.92
N ILE A 98 -7.50 13.11 -11.71
CA ILE A 98 -6.87 12.83 -10.41
C ILE A 98 -5.99 13.99 -9.96
N VAL A 99 -5.15 14.53 -10.86
CA VAL A 99 -4.28 15.69 -10.56
C VAL A 99 -5.12 16.94 -10.28
N ALA A 100 -6.12 17.21 -11.11
CA ALA A 100 -7.05 18.33 -10.97
C ALA A 100 -7.77 18.30 -9.63
N TYR A 101 -8.28 17.13 -9.22
CA TYR A 101 -8.97 16.99 -7.95
C TYR A 101 -8.03 17.16 -6.74
N ASN A 102 -6.87 16.51 -6.74
CA ASN A 102 -6.00 16.45 -5.56
C ASN A 102 -5.11 17.70 -5.39
N ILE A 103 -4.72 18.37 -6.47
CA ILE A 103 -3.84 19.55 -6.40
C ILE A 103 -4.64 20.84 -6.60
N PHE A 104 -5.64 20.83 -7.48
CA PHE A 104 -6.35 22.03 -7.93
C PHE A 104 -7.82 22.07 -7.51
N GLY A 105 -8.28 21.15 -6.65
CA GLY A 105 -9.69 21.01 -6.25
C GLY A 105 -10.23 22.12 -5.33
N GLY A 106 -9.34 22.88 -4.70
CA GLY A 106 -9.68 23.93 -3.73
C GLY A 106 -10.16 23.40 -2.38
N ASP A 107 -10.75 24.29 -1.58
CA ASP A 107 -11.15 23.99 -0.21
C ASP A 107 -12.22 22.88 -0.14
N GLY A 108 -12.04 21.95 0.82
CA GLY A 108 -12.97 20.83 1.05
C GLY A 108 -12.86 19.70 0.03
N ARG A 109 -11.80 19.67 -0.76
CA ARG A 109 -11.42 18.58 -1.67
C ARG A 109 -9.98 18.16 -1.44
N GLY A 110 -9.56 17.12 -2.14
CA GLY A 110 -8.21 16.58 -2.06
C GLY A 110 -8.11 15.42 -1.08
N PRO A 111 -6.88 14.97 -0.82
CA PRO A 111 -6.65 13.76 -0.02
C PRO A 111 -6.94 13.96 1.47
N GLU A 112 -6.87 15.18 2.01
CA GLU A 112 -6.99 15.47 3.44
C GLU A 112 -8.39 15.22 4.01
N ILE A 113 -9.42 15.19 3.16
CA ILE A 113 -10.81 14.93 3.56
C ILE A 113 -11.01 13.49 4.09
N PHE A 114 -10.02 12.62 3.90
CA PHE A 114 -9.99 11.25 4.39
C PHE A 114 -9.16 11.09 5.68
N GLY A 115 -8.73 12.20 6.29
CA GLY A 115 -7.97 12.24 7.54
C GLY A 115 -6.53 12.72 7.37
N THR A 116 -5.82 12.93 8.47
CA THR A 116 -4.42 13.39 8.45
C THR A 116 -3.60 12.65 9.49
N GLU A 117 -2.31 12.50 9.24
CA GLU A 117 -1.39 11.77 10.12
C GLU A 117 -0.13 12.60 10.40
N PRO A 118 0.55 12.41 11.56
CA PRO A 118 1.75 13.17 11.87
C PRO A 118 2.90 12.82 10.93
N TRP A 119 3.92 13.69 10.86
CA TRP A 119 5.09 13.51 10.01
C TRP A 119 5.84 12.18 10.26
N THR A 120 5.73 11.62 11.47
CA THR A 120 6.37 10.35 11.84
C THR A 120 5.72 9.10 11.22
N PHE A 121 4.55 9.24 10.58
CA PHE A 121 3.77 8.13 10.03
C PHE A 121 4.60 7.25 9.09
N TYR A 122 5.25 7.82 8.06
CA TYR A 122 6.01 7.04 7.10
C TYR A 122 7.26 6.39 7.71
N PHE A 123 7.90 7.04 8.67
CA PHE A 123 9.02 6.43 9.40
C PHE A 123 8.57 5.22 10.20
N ARG A 124 7.42 5.32 10.90
CA ARG A 124 6.85 4.18 11.63
C ARG A 124 6.42 3.08 10.67
N ASN A 125 5.65 3.41 9.63
CA ASN A 125 5.13 2.45 8.67
C ASN A 125 6.26 1.71 7.93
N LEU A 126 7.23 2.44 7.37
CA LEU A 126 8.34 1.83 6.63
C LEU A 126 9.30 1.05 7.55
N LEU A 127 9.51 1.49 8.79
CA LEU A 127 10.28 0.71 9.77
C LEU A 127 9.57 -0.59 10.12
N LEU A 128 8.24 -0.59 10.25
CA LEU A 128 7.48 -1.80 10.49
C LEU A 128 7.51 -2.75 9.28
N ASN A 129 7.40 -2.22 8.07
CA ASN A 129 7.31 -3.05 6.86
C ASN A 129 8.68 -3.54 6.35
N PHE A 130 9.75 -2.75 6.49
CA PHE A 130 11.08 -3.06 5.97
C PHE A 130 12.14 -3.26 7.06
N ASN A 131 11.82 -3.07 8.34
CA ASN A 131 12.74 -3.27 9.47
C ASN A 131 14.09 -2.53 9.26
N VAL A 132 15.21 -3.23 9.49
CA VAL A 132 16.57 -2.70 9.30
C VAL A 132 16.83 -2.24 7.86
N TRP A 133 16.11 -2.77 6.86
CA TRP A 133 16.31 -2.38 5.46
C TRP A 133 15.84 -0.95 5.20
N PHE A 134 14.83 -0.45 5.92
CA PHE A 134 14.48 0.97 5.88
C PHE A 134 15.59 1.85 6.47
N VAL A 135 16.21 1.42 7.58
CA VAL A 135 17.35 2.14 8.18
C VAL A 135 18.52 2.20 7.18
N PHE A 136 18.83 1.09 6.53
CA PHE A 136 19.81 1.04 5.45
C PHE A 136 19.45 1.98 4.29
N ALA A 137 18.19 1.97 3.84
CA ALA A 137 17.73 2.88 2.79
C ALA A 137 17.93 4.37 3.15
N LEU A 138 17.74 4.76 4.42
CA LEU A 138 18.02 6.10 4.92
C LEU A 138 19.52 6.39 5.08
N CYS A 139 20.33 5.38 5.40
CA CYS A 139 21.78 5.50 5.54
C CYS A 139 22.54 5.60 4.20
N ALA A 140 21.90 5.36 3.06
CA ALA A 140 22.54 5.41 1.75
C ALA A 140 23.27 6.74 1.47
N ALA A 141 22.61 7.88 1.67
CA ALA A 141 23.22 9.20 1.51
C ALA A 141 24.31 9.50 2.55
N PRO A 142 24.10 9.30 3.87
CA PRO A 142 25.17 9.44 4.86
C PRO A 142 26.41 8.58 4.57
N PHE A 143 26.23 7.32 4.19
CA PHE A 143 27.34 6.42 3.85
C PHE A 143 28.07 6.87 2.59
N LEU A 144 27.35 7.37 1.59
CA LEU A 144 27.96 7.93 0.38
C LEU A 144 28.81 9.17 0.70
N LEU A 145 28.32 10.06 1.57
CA LEU A 145 29.08 11.24 2.04
C LEU A 145 30.34 10.83 2.80
N LEU A 146 30.23 9.87 3.72
CA LEU A 146 31.37 9.34 4.47
C LEU A 146 32.40 8.68 3.54
N GLN A 147 31.94 7.91 2.55
CA GLN A 147 32.82 7.28 1.56
C GLN A 147 33.55 8.33 0.70
N ALA A 148 32.85 9.37 0.26
CA ALA A 148 33.46 10.46 -0.50
C ALA A 148 34.49 11.25 0.32
N ALA A 149 34.21 11.49 1.61
CA ALA A 149 35.10 12.25 2.50
C ALA A 149 36.34 11.46 2.93
N PHE A 150 36.19 10.20 3.32
CA PHE A 150 37.26 9.41 3.95
C PHE A 150 37.93 8.41 3.02
N ARG A 151 37.30 8.07 1.88
CA ARG A 151 37.86 7.15 0.88
C ARG A 151 37.74 7.70 -0.55
N PRO A 152 38.23 8.92 -0.84
CA PRO A 152 38.08 9.55 -2.15
C PRO A 152 38.75 8.78 -3.30
N ARG A 153 39.72 7.90 -3.01
CA ARG A 153 40.37 7.03 -4.02
C ARG A 153 39.60 5.74 -4.32
N ALA A 154 38.57 5.41 -3.54
CA ALA A 154 37.82 4.18 -3.70
C ALA A 154 36.66 4.32 -4.70
N THR A 155 36.35 5.51 -5.19
CA THR A 155 35.17 5.76 -6.03
C THR A 155 35.46 6.85 -7.05
N SER A 156 35.17 6.59 -8.33
CA SER A 156 35.29 7.60 -9.37
C SER A 156 34.18 8.65 -9.23
N LYS A 157 34.40 9.85 -9.78
CA LYS A 157 33.38 10.92 -9.82
C LYS A 157 32.11 10.47 -10.55
N GLU A 158 32.27 9.66 -11.59
CA GLU A 158 31.16 9.09 -12.36
C GLU A 158 30.31 8.12 -11.52
N THR A 159 30.95 7.20 -10.79
CA THR A 159 30.25 6.28 -9.89
C THR A 159 29.56 7.02 -8.76
N LEU A 160 30.19 8.07 -8.22
CA LEU A 160 29.57 8.93 -7.21
C LEU A 160 28.30 9.60 -7.75
N PHE A 161 28.40 10.24 -8.92
CA PHE A 161 27.28 10.89 -9.58
C PHE A 161 26.12 9.91 -9.83
N ARG A 162 26.42 8.75 -10.42
CA ARG A 162 25.42 7.70 -10.65
C ARG A 162 24.78 7.22 -9.35
N THR A 163 25.57 7.04 -8.28
CA THR A 163 25.03 6.61 -6.99
C THR A 163 24.10 7.65 -6.39
N VAL A 164 24.44 8.95 -6.50
CA VAL A 164 23.54 10.05 -6.09
C VAL A 164 22.23 9.94 -6.86
N THR A 165 22.27 9.82 -8.18
CA THR A 165 21.05 9.71 -9.00
C THR A 165 20.17 8.53 -8.57
N LEU A 166 20.79 7.36 -8.32
CA LEU A 166 20.05 6.15 -7.96
C LEU A 166 19.39 6.24 -6.59
N ILE A 167 19.98 6.97 -5.64
CA ILE A 167 19.40 7.11 -4.28
C ILE A 167 18.36 8.22 -4.17
N THR A 168 18.41 9.23 -5.05
CA THR A 168 17.54 10.41 -5.00
C THR A 168 16.04 10.09 -5.07
N PRO A 169 15.52 9.21 -5.95
CA PRO A 169 14.08 8.98 -6.06
C PRO A 169 13.41 8.60 -4.74
N PHE A 170 14.07 7.76 -3.92
CA PHE A 170 13.55 7.38 -2.61
C PHE A 170 13.47 8.58 -1.65
N TYR A 171 14.53 9.37 -1.52
CA TYR A 171 14.54 10.54 -0.63
C TYR A 171 13.57 11.62 -1.09
N MET A 172 13.52 11.90 -2.40
CA MET A 172 12.59 12.85 -2.99
C MET A 172 11.15 12.43 -2.69
N TRP A 173 10.81 11.15 -2.93
CA TRP A 173 9.47 10.64 -2.68
C TRP A 173 9.09 10.67 -1.20
N LEU A 174 9.98 10.21 -0.33
CA LEU A 174 9.77 10.22 1.12
C LEU A 174 9.56 11.67 1.61
N ALA A 175 10.33 12.63 1.11
CA ALA A 175 10.19 14.04 1.47
C ALA A 175 8.83 14.61 1.02
N ILE A 176 8.45 14.40 -0.25
CA ILE A 176 7.17 14.90 -0.80
C ILE A 176 6.00 14.46 0.08
N PHE A 177 5.88 13.17 0.36
CA PHE A 177 4.73 12.63 1.11
C PHE A 177 4.82 12.85 2.62
N THR A 178 6.02 12.95 3.21
CA THR A 178 6.14 13.32 4.62
C THR A 178 5.63 14.74 4.88
N LEU A 179 5.84 15.65 3.92
CA LEU A 179 5.36 17.03 3.98
C LEU A 179 3.85 17.17 3.77
N GLN A 180 3.21 16.22 3.08
CA GLN A 180 1.75 16.24 2.90
C GLN A 180 1.01 15.92 4.21
N PRO A 181 -0.09 16.61 4.55
CA PRO A 181 -0.87 16.31 5.75
C PRO A 181 -1.49 14.91 5.71
N HIS A 182 -2.13 14.56 4.59
CA HIS A 182 -2.70 13.23 4.38
C HIS A 182 -1.63 12.20 4.07
N LYS A 183 -1.75 11.02 4.66
CA LYS A 183 -0.78 9.94 4.50
C LYS A 183 -1.50 8.62 4.45
N GLU A 184 -1.14 7.82 3.46
CA GLU A 184 -1.53 6.42 3.36
C GLU A 184 -0.31 5.57 3.07
N GLU A 185 -0.32 4.34 3.58
CA GLU A 185 0.74 3.36 3.30
C GLU A 185 0.92 3.12 1.79
N ARG A 186 -0.20 3.03 1.04
CA ARG A 186 -0.16 2.76 -0.41
C ARG A 186 0.56 3.83 -1.22
N PHE A 187 0.68 5.07 -0.73
CA PHE A 187 1.45 6.12 -1.41
C PHE A 187 2.95 5.82 -1.47
N MET A 188 3.47 4.94 -0.60
CA MET A 188 4.88 4.54 -0.64
C MET A 188 5.16 3.40 -1.62
N TYR A 189 4.15 2.68 -2.10
CA TYR A 189 4.33 1.51 -2.98
C TYR A 189 5.14 1.81 -4.25
N PRO A 190 4.97 2.96 -4.94
CA PRO A 190 5.81 3.32 -6.07
C PRO A 190 7.31 3.45 -5.73
N ALA A 191 7.65 3.80 -4.49
CA ALA A 191 9.02 4.02 -4.03
C ALA A 191 9.71 2.76 -3.48
N TYR A 192 8.98 1.66 -3.23
CA TYR A 192 9.56 0.41 -2.68
C TYR A 192 10.76 -0.14 -3.47
N PRO A 193 10.79 -0.12 -4.82
CA PRO A 193 11.97 -0.57 -5.57
C PRO A 193 13.21 0.30 -5.29
N PHE A 194 13.02 1.61 -5.09
CA PHE A 194 14.09 2.54 -4.77
C PHE A 194 14.53 2.44 -3.30
N LEU A 195 13.60 2.17 -2.38
CA LEU A 195 13.94 1.83 -0.99
C LEU A 195 14.84 0.58 -0.98
N ALA A 196 14.45 -0.48 -1.68
CA ALA A 196 15.24 -1.70 -1.78
C ALA A 196 16.62 -1.44 -2.41
N LEU A 197 16.68 -0.62 -3.47
CA LEU A 197 17.95 -0.24 -4.09
C LEU A 197 18.84 0.56 -3.11
N ASN A 198 18.30 1.56 -2.41
CA ASN A 198 19.06 2.34 -1.42
C ASN A 198 19.56 1.45 -0.29
N ALA A 199 18.73 0.54 0.21
CA ALA A 199 19.12 -0.42 1.21
C ALA A 199 20.28 -1.29 0.72
N ALA A 200 20.18 -1.84 -0.49
CA ALA A 200 21.23 -2.65 -1.10
C ALA A 200 22.54 -1.88 -1.31
N ILE A 201 22.46 -0.63 -1.80
CA ILE A 201 23.62 0.25 -1.98
C ILE A 201 24.31 0.53 -0.64
N SER A 202 23.54 0.94 0.38
CA SER A 202 24.09 1.20 1.72
C SER A 202 24.68 -0.05 2.37
N PHE A 203 24.03 -1.20 2.19
CA PHE A 203 24.48 -2.46 2.76
C PHE A 203 25.75 -2.91 2.06
N HIS A 204 25.84 -2.76 0.74
CA HIS A 204 27.06 -3.00 -0.03
C HIS A 204 28.21 -2.10 0.44
N MET A 205 27.99 -0.78 0.58
CA MET A 205 29.01 0.14 1.10
C MET A 205 29.50 -0.27 2.50
N LEU A 206 28.58 -0.67 3.37
CA LEU A 206 28.93 -1.18 4.70
C LEU A 206 29.72 -2.50 4.62
N LEU A 207 29.32 -3.44 3.76
CA LEU A 207 30.04 -4.69 3.56
C LEU A 207 31.44 -4.47 2.98
N SER A 208 31.61 -3.53 2.05
CA SER A 208 32.94 -3.15 1.52
C SER A 208 33.81 -2.52 2.61
N TYR A 209 33.23 -1.79 3.55
CA TYR A 209 33.94 -1.30 4.73
C TYR A 209 34.33 -2.44 5.68
N ILE A 210 33.38 -3.32 6.02
CA ILE A 210 33.62 -4.45 6.94
C ILE A 210 34.62 -5.46 6.35
N GLY A 211 34.53 -5.72 5.05
CA GLY A 211 35.39 -6.64 4.31
C GLY A 211 36.83 -6.13 4.10
N SER A 212 37.13 -4.88 4.43
CA SER A 212 38.48 -4.33 4.31
C SER A 212 39.46 -5.10 5.20
N ASN A 213 40.62 -5.45 4.63
CA ASN A 213 41.75 -6.08 5.33
C ASN A 213 42.85 -5.07 5.66
N ASN A 214 42.58 -3.76 5.53
CA ASN A 214 43.57 -2.73 5.83
C ASN A 214 43.80 -2.63 7.34
N PRO A 215 45.00 -2.97 7.87
CA PRO A 215 45.26 -2.98 9.31
C PRO A 215 45.23 -1.58 9.96
N LYS A 216 45.28 -0.51 9.14
CA LYS A 216 45.09 0.87 9.59
C LYS A 216 43.65 1.15 10.01
N GLU A 217 42.69 0.37 9.53
CA GLU A 217 41.29 0.48 9.87
C GLU A 217 40.95 -0.47 11.02
N MET A 218 40.11 -0.03 11.96
CA MET A 218 39.74 -0.84 13.12
C MET A 218 39.16 -2.20 12.70
N VAL A 219 38.31 -2.21 11.67
CA VAL A 219 37.65 -3.42 11.19
C VAL A 219 38.63 -4.36 10.47
N GLY A 220 39.72 -3.84 9.88
CA GLY A 220 40.74 -4.66 9.24
C GLY A 220 41.50 -5.58 10.18
N ARG A 221 41.45 -5.33 11.50
CA ARG A 221 42.10 -6.16 12.53
C ARG A 221 41.25 -7.33 13.01
N LEU A 222 39.96 -7.37 12.65
CA LEU A 222 39.04 -8.41 13.10
C LEU A 222 39.16 -9.67 12.23
N PRO A 223 39.08 -10.88 12.81
CA PRO A 223 39.06 -12.12 12.04
C PRO A 223 37.87 -12.18 11.06
N ALA A 224 38.10 -12.73 9.86
CA ALA A 224 37.06 -12.85 8.83
C ALA A 224 35.81 -13.62 9.32
N LYS A 225 35.99 -14.66 10.14
CA LYS A 225 34.89 -15.43 10.72
C LYS A 225 33.98 -14.58 11.61
N LEU A 226 34.56 -13.67 12.40
CA LEU A 226 33.81 -12.78 13.28
C LEU A 226 33.02 -11.74 12.48
N LYS A 227 33.64 -11.17 11.44
CA LYS A 227 32.98 -10.25 10.50
C LYS A 227 31.77 -10.92 9.84
N LEU A 228 31.96 -12.13 9.31
CA LEU A 228 30.90 -12.91 8.68
C LEU A 228 29.78 -13.22 9.68
N ALA A 229 30.13 -13.68 10.89
CA ALA A 229 29.15 -13.96 11.93
C ALA A 229 28.31 -12.72 12.28
N ALA A 230 28.93 -11.55 12.44
CA ALA A 230 28.22 -10.30 12.71
C ALA A 230 27.25 -9.92 11.58
N VAL A 231 27.70 -9.96 10.32
CA VAL A 231 26.86 -9.65 9.15
C VAL A 231 25.70 -10.64 9.04
N MET A 232 25.99 -11.94 9.12
CA MET A 232 24.97 -12.98 9.03
C MET A 232 23.95 -12.89 10.17
N SER A 233 24.39 -12.50 11.37
CA SER A 233 23.48 -12.30 12.51
C SER A 233 22.47 -11.20 12.23
N VAL A 234 22.90 -10.05 11.69
CA VAL A 234 21.99 -8.95 11.31
C VAL A 234 20.98 -9.40 10.24
N VAL A 235 21.46 -10.09 9.20
CA VAL A 235 20.59 -10.60 8.12
C VAL A 235 19.58 -11.62 8.65
N LEU A 236 20.03 -12.57 9.47
CA LEU A 236 19.16 -13.59 10.08
C LEU A 236 18.11 -12.95 11.00
N VAL A 237 18.50 -11.99 11.84
CA VAL A 237 17.54 -11.26 12.70
C VAL A 237 16.52 -10.51 11.86
N ALA A 238 16.94 -9.85 10.78
CA ALA A 238 16.04 -9.11 9.90
C ALA A 238 15.02 -10.03 9.22
N ILE A 239 15.47 -11.17 8.69
CA ILE A 239 14.60 -12.18 8.05
C ILE A 239 13.61 -12.75 9.07
N ASN A 240 14.09 -13.19 10.24
CA ASN A 240 13.22 -13.78 11.27
C ASN A 240 12.22 -12.76 11.81
N ALA A 241 12.62 -11.51 12.03
CA ALA A 241 11.71 -10.44 12.43
C ALA A 241 10.62 -10.19 11.36
N GLY A 242 10.99 -10.20 10.08
CA GLY A 242 10.04 -10.08 8.96
C GLY A 242 9.07 -11.26 8.88
N LEU A 243 9.54 -12.50 9.06
CA LEU A 243 8.71 -13.70 9.09
C LEU A 243 7.73 -13.69 10.28
N LEU A 244 8.23 -13.37 11.48
CA LEU A 244 7.40 -13.26 12.68
C LEU A 244 6.36 -12.16 12.53
N ARG A 245 6.70 -11.01 11.94
CA ARG A 245 5.72 -9.97 11.63
C ARG A 245 4.65 -10.46 10.65
N THR A 246 5.06 -11.13 9.57
CA THR A 246 4.14 -11.66 8.56
C THR A 246 3.16 -12.65 9.17
N LEU A 247 3.65 -13.63 9.95
CA LEU A 247 2.84 -14.55 10.73
C LEU A 247 1.94 -13.82 11.73
N GLY A 248 2.46 -12.78 12.37
CA GLY A 248 1.74 -11.95 13.33
C GLY A 248 0.52 -11.31 12.68
N MET A 249 0.70 -10.64 11.55
CA MET A 249 -0.37 -9.98 10.80
C MET A 249 -1.41 -10.97 10.28
N ILE A 250 -0.98 -12.09 9.68
CA ILE A 250 -1.89 -13.12 9.16
C ILE A 250 -2.74 -13.71 10.30
N THR A 251 -2.12 -14.10 11.41
CA THR A 251 -2.86 -14.69 12.53
C THR A 251 -3.76 -13.67 13.25
N ALA A 252 -3.34 -12.40 13.31
CA ALA A 252 -4.09 -11.34 13.98
C ALA A 252 -5.33 -10.87 13.22
N TYR A 253 -5.26 -10.86 11.88
CA TYR A 253 -6.20 -10.10 11.04
C TYR A 253 -6.82 -10.90 9.88
N ARG A 254 -6.74 -12.24 9.89
CA ARG A 254 -7.35 -13.08 8.84
C ARG A 254 -8.87 -13.14 8.86
N ALA A 255 -9.53 -12.82 9.98
CA ALA A 255 -10.96 -13.08 10.16
C ALA A 255 -11.87 -12.48 9.06
N PRO A 256 -11.67 -11.23 8.60
CA PRO A 256 -12.50 -10.64 7.55
C PRO A 256 -12.41 -11.35 6.19
N LEU A 257 -11.41 -12.19 5.97
CA LEU A 257 -11.30 -13.02 4.76
C LEU A 257 -11.94 -14.40 4.92
N LYS A 258 -12.18 -14.85 6.16
CA LYS A 258 -12.56 -16.22 6.47
C LYS A 258 -14.02 -16.38 6.90
N VAL A 259 -14.60 -15.39 7.57
CA VAL A 259 -15.97 -15.52 8.13
C VAL A 259 -17.07 -15.70 7.10
N PHE A 260 -16.81 -15.45 5.82
CA PHE A 260 -17.78 -15.61 4.73
C PHE A 260 -17.90 -17.05 4.20
N GLU A 261 -16.99 -17.97 4.58
CA GLU A 261 -17.01 -19.38 4.14
C GLU A 261 -18.41 -20.06 4.27
N PRO A 262 -19.22 -19.84 5.34
CA PRO A 262 -20.54 -20.45 5.44
C PRO A 262 -21.55 -19.98 4.38
N LEU A 263 -21.37 -18.79 3.79
CA LEU A 263 -22.30 -18.25 2.79
C LEU A 263 -22.24 -19.04 1.47
N GLU A 264 -21.14 -19.73 1.21
CA GLU A 264 -20.97 -20.59 0.02
C GLU A 264 -21.85 -21.86 0.08
N GLN A 265 -22.36 -22.23 1.26
CA GLN A 265 -23.25 -23.37 1.41
C GLN A 265 -24.67 -23.05 0.93
N LEU A 266 -25.17 -23.82 -0.04
CA LEU A 266 -26.48 -23.62 -0.69
C LEU A 266 -27.66 -23.44 0.29
N SER A 267 -27.63 -24.12 1.43
CA SER A 267 -28.67 -24.02 2.48
C SER A 267 -28.69 -22.65 3.16
N VAL A 268 -27.54 -21.98 3.25
CA VAL A 268 -27.39 -20.63 3.80
C VAL A 268 -27.68 -19.58 2.72
N THR A 269 -27.25 -19.83 1.48
CA THR A 269 -27.47 -18.91 0.36
C THR A 269 -28.94 -18.68 0.04
N GLN A 270 -29.79 -19.71 0.24
CA GLN A 270 -31.25 -19.59 0.09
C GLN A 270 -31.94 -18.83 1.23
N ALA A 271 -31.24 -18.54 2.33
CA ALA A 271 -31.82 -17.93 3.53
C ALA A 271 -31.87 -16.41 3.49
N GLY A 272 -31.16 -15.75 2.56
CA GLY A 272 -31.23 -14.29 2.44
C GLY A 272 -30.29 -13.68 1.40
N GLU A 273 -30.62 -12.45 0.99
CA GLU A 273 -29.99 -11.75 -0.14
C GLU A 273 -29.01 -10.64 0.30
N SER A 274 -28.99 -10.27 1.58
CA SER A 274 -28.25 -9.09 2.07
C SER A 274 -27.23 -9.46 3.16
N VAL A 275 -25.99 -8.99 2.98
CA VAL A 275 -24.95 -9.03 4.01
C VAL A 275 -24.65 -7.59 4.43
N CYS A 276 -25.01 -7.26 5.67
CA CYS A 276 -24.86 -5.92 6.19
C CYS A 276 -23.52 -5.70 6.89
N PHE A 277 -23.05 -4.46 6.82
CA PHE A 277 -21.85 -3.98 7.49
C PHE A 277 -22.15 -2.68 8.23
N GLY A 278 -21.81 -2.63 9.52
CA GLY A 278 -21.86 -1.42 10.33
C GLY A 278 -20.46 -0.91 10.63
N LYS A 279 -20.02 -1.07 11.88
CA LYS A 279 -18.71 -0.62 12.37
C LYS A 279 -17.50 -1.28 11.68
N GLU A 280 -17.71 -2.40 11.00
CA GLU A 280 -16.66 -3.17 10.31
C GLU A 280 -16.62 -2.99 8.78
N TRP A 281 -17.36 -2.01 8.23
CA TRP A 281 -17.47 -1.78 6.78
C TRP A 281 -16.11 -1.64 6.07
N TYR A 282 -15.13 -1.00 6.71
CA TYR A 282 -13.81 -0.73 6.13
C TYR A 282 -12.90 -1.98 6.08
N ARG A 283 -13.33 -3.09 6.68
CA ARG A 283 -12.63 -4.38 6.64
C ARG A 283 -13.26 -5.37 5.66
N PHE A 284 -14.40 -5.02 5.07
CA PHE A 284 -15.03 -5.80 4.02
C PHE A 284 -14.12 -5.81 2.77
N PRO A 285 -13.64 -6.98 2.30
CA PRO A 285 -12.65 -7.04 1.24
C PRO A 285 -13.21 -6.59 -0.12
N SER A 286 -14.25 -7.27 -0.61
CA SER A 286 -15.00 -6.88 -1.81
C SER A 286 -16.26 -7.72 -1.98
N SER A 287 -17.19 -7.28 -2.83
CA SER A 287 -18.36 -8.05 -3.23
C SER A 287 -18.05 -9.35 -3.97
N PHE A 288 -16.80 -9.55 -4.45
CA PHE A 288 -16.38 -10.82 -5.07
C PHE A 288 -16.28 -11.98 -4.05
N PHE A 289 -16.28 -11.69 -2.76
CA PHE A 289 -16.31 -12.69 -1.69
C PHE A 289 -17.74 -13.07 -1.26
N LEU A 290 -18.76 -12.48 -1.90
CA LEU A 290 -20.16 -12.83 -1.65
C LEU A 290 -20.67 -13.79 -2.74
N PRO A 291 -21.48 -14.80 -2.38
CA PRO A 291 -22.14 -15.66 -3.35
C PRO A 291 -23.01 -14.87 -4.35
N ASN A 292 -23.24 -15.48 -5.52
CA ASN A 292 -24.11 -14.91 -6.54
C ASN A 292 -25.51 -14.60 -5.99
N GLY A 293 -26.00 -13.40 -6.23
CA GLY A 293 -27.31 -12.94 -5.76
C GLY A 293 -27.27 -12.22 -4.40
N MET A 294 -26.18 -12.31 -3.64
CA MET A 294 -26.03 -11.54 -2.40
C MET A 294 -25.47 -10.15 -2.66
N ARG A 295 -25.93 -9.18 -1.86
CA ARG A 295 -25.45 -7.79 -1.91
C ARG A 295 -24.94 -7.33 -0.55
N ALA A 296 -23.81 -6.62 -0.59
CA ALA A 296 -23.33 -5.87 0.56
C ALA A 296 -24.24 -4.66 0.80
N ARG A 297 -24.68 -4.47 2.04
CA ARG A 297 -25.47 -3.33 2.49
C ARG A 297 -24.80 -2.69 3.70
N PHE A 298 -25.13 -1.44 3.97
CA PHE A 298 -24.55 -0.73 5.11
C PHE A 298 -25.65 -0.33 6.09
N ILE A 299 -25.40 -0.57 7.38
CA ILE A 299 -26.23 -0.04 8.46
C ILE A 299 -25.55 1.18 9.06
N ARG A 300 -26.31 2.04 9.74
CA ARG A 300 -25.76 3.21 10.40
C ARG A 300 -24.76 2.79 11.49
N SER A 301 -23.60 3.43 11.53
CA SER A 301 -22.54 3.25 12.54
C SER A 301 -22.02 4.62 12.99
N GLU A 302 -20.92 4.72 13.75
CA GLU A 302 -20.34 6.03 14.11
C GLU A 302 -19.63 6.73 12.94
N PHE A 303 -19.46 6.04 11.81
CA PHE A 303 -18.89 6.66 10.61
C PHE A 303 -19.84 7.71 10.01
N ARG A 304 -19.29 8.86 9.62
CA ARG A 304 -20.02 10.02 9.05
C ARG A 304 -19.44 10.47 7.70
N GLY A 305 -18.70 9.59 7.02
CA GLY A 305 -18.21 9.86 5.67
C GLY A 305 -19.11 9.22 4.60
N LEU A 306 -18.72 9.37 3.33
CA LEU A 306 -19.45 8.76 2.23
C LEU A 306 -19.14 7.27 2.14
N LEU A 307 -20.16 6.42 2.24
CA LEU A 307 -20.04 4.98 2.02
C LEU A 307 -20.15 4.60 0.54
N PRO A 308 -19.60 3.43 0.13
CA PRO A 308 -19.70 2.94 -1.24
C PRO A 308 -21.15 2.90 -1.74
N GLY A 309 -21.37 3.35 -2.97
CA GLY A 309 -22.67 3.24 -3.64
C GLY A 309 -22.88 1.87 -4.28
N GLU A 310 -24.14 1.48 -4.40
CA GLU A 310 -24.50 0.23 -5.09
C GLU A 310 -24.57 0.42 -6.60
N PHE A 311 -24.03 -0.57 -7.32
CA PHE A 311 -24.25 -0.69 -8.74
C PHE A 311 -25.67 -1.22 -9.04
N PRO A 312 -26.29 -0.78 -10.14
CA PRO A 312 -27.62 -1.24 -10.52
C PRO A 312 -27.62 -2.75 -10.81
N ASN A 313 -28.78 -3.40 -10.65
CA ASN A 313 -28.97 -4.76 -11.13
C ASN A 313 -28.81 -4.80 -12.66
N ALA A 314 -28.04 -5.76 -13.15
CA ALA A 314 -27.78 -5.97 -14.57
C ALA A 314 -28.18 -7.40 -14.96
N PRO A 315 -29.46 -7.62 -15.33
CA PRO A 315 -29.94 -8.96 -15.69
C PRO A 315 -29.38 -9.46 -17.03
N ASP A 316 -28.86 -8.57 -17.87
CA ASP A 316 -28.29 -8.88 -19.17
C ASP A 316 -27.00 -8.09 -19.44
N TYR A 317 -26.28 -8.47 -20.50
CA TYR A 317 -25.00 -7.85 -20.83
C TYR A 317 -25.14 -6.37 -21.24
N GLN A 318 -26.27 -5.98 -21.82
CA GLN A 318 -26.50 -4.61 -22.26
C GLN A 318 -26.68 -3.68 -21.06
N THR A 319 -27.51 -4.07 -20.10
CA THR A 319 -27.72 -3.36 -18.83
C THR A 319 -26.45 -3.36 -17.97
N LEU A 320 -25.61 -4.38 -18.06
CA LEU A 320 -24.29 -4.41 -17.41
C LEU A 320 -23.37 -3.32 -17.97
N LEU A 321 -23.28 -3.21 -19.31
CA LEU A 321 -22.49 -2.17 -19.97
C LEU A 321 -23.04 -0.78 -19.69
N GLU A 322 -24.36 -0.60 -19.66
CA GLU A 322 -24.94 0.68 -19.24
C GLU A 322 -24.56 1.00 -17.78
N GLY A 323 -24.55 -0.01 -16.92
CA GLY A 323 -24.19 0.09 -15.52
C GLY A 323 -22.78 0.63 -15.27
N THR A 324 -21.81 0.40 -16.17
CA THR A 324 -20.43 0.91 -16.01
C THR A 324 -20.34 2.44 -16.11
N SER A 325 -21.33 3.09 -16.71
CA SER A 325 -21.39 4.54 -16.87
C SER A 325 -22.28 5.24 -15.84
N ARG A 326 -23.13 4.49 -15.12
CA ARG A 326 -24.09 5.05 -14.17
C ARG A 326 -23.40 5.39 -12.85
N ILE A 327 -23.50 6.66 -12.45
CA ILE A 327 -23.04 7.13 -11.15
C ILE A 327 -24.11 6.76 -10.11
N PRO A 328 -23.78 6.02 -9.03
CA PRO A 328 -24.74 5.75 -7.95
C PRO A 328 -25.33 7.03 -7.36
N ALA A 329 -26.56 6.97 -6.89
CA ALA A 329 -27.22 8.13 -6.27
C ALA A 329 -26.45 8.61 -5.02
N GLY A 330 -26.43 9.93 -4.80
CA GLY A 330 -25.85 10.54 -3.60
C GLY A 330 -24.32 10.55 -3.50
N MET A 331 -23.61 10.17 -4.56
CA MET A 331 -22.15 10.32 -4.62
C MET A 331 -21.75 11.81 -4.62
N ASN A 332 -20.69 12.14 -3.87
CA ASN A 332 -20.14 13.49 -3.81
C ASN A 332 -18.60 13.43 -3.75
N ASP A 333 -17.97 14.55 -4.09
CA ASP A 333 -16.51 14.72 -4.16
C ASP A 333 -15.93 15.38 -2.89
N ARG A 334 -16.65 15.28 -1.77
CA ARG A 334 -16.31 15.94 -0.50
C ARG A 334 -16.35 15.00 0.71
N ASN A 335 -16.50 13.70 0.48
CA ASN A 335 -16.64 12.69 1.53
C ASN A 335 -17.78 13.00 2.54
N GLN A 336 -18.86 13.65 2.07
CA GLN A 336 -20.01 13.98 2.89
C GLN A 336 -20.91 12.75 3.08
N GLU A 337 -21.39 12.53 4.31
CA GLU A 337 -22.37 11.50 4.63
C GLU A 337 -23.58 11.58 3.70
N ASP A 338 -24.02 10.44 3.20
CA ASP A 338 -25.27 10.29 2.47
C ASP A 338 -26.16 9.28 3.21
N PRO A 339 -27.24 9.74 3.89
CA PRO A 339 -28.16 8.86 4.58
C PRO A 339 -28.82 7.81 3.67
N GLY A 340 -28.87 8.06 2.36
CA GLY A 340 -29.39 7.10 1.37
C GLY A 340 -28.53 5.86 1.18
N LYS A 341 -27.33 5.79 1.79
CA LYS A 341 -26.47 4.60 1.79
C LYS A 341 -26.85 3.58 2.85
N TYR A 342 -27.68 3.95 3.82
CA TYR A 342 -28.04 3.10 4.94
C TYR A 342 -29.33 2.33 4.65
N VAL A 343 -29.38 1.08 5.10
CA VAL A 343 -30.60 0.30 5.24
C VAL A 343 -30.93 0.12 6.72
N ASP A 344 -32.19 -0.18 7.03
CA ASP A 344 -32.54 -0.56 8.39
C ASP A 344 -31.94 -1.92 8.75
N VAL A 345 -31.56 -2.11 10.01
CA VAL A 345 -30.99 -3.38 10.49
C VAL A 345 -31.99 -4.53 10.28
N SER A 346 -33.30 -4.26 10.27
CA SER A 346 -34.36 -5.23 9.95
C SER A 346 -34.27 -5.84 8.55
N GLU A 347 -33.66 -5.14 7.59
CA GLU A 347 -33.51 -5.60 6.20
C GLU A 347 -32.29 -6.54 6.01
N CYS A 348 -31.46 -6.69 7.05
CA CYS A 348 -30.26 -7.49 7.02
C CYS A 348 -30.58 -8.97 7.26
N SER A 349 -30.31 -9.81 6.25
CA SER A 349 -30.38 -11.27 6.40
C SER A 349 -29.16 -11.79 7.18
N PHE A 350 -27.99 -11.25 6.85
CA PHE A 350 -26.74 -11.48 7.53
C PHE A 350 -26.12 -10.17 7.98
N LEU A 351 -25.34 -10.22 9.04
CA LEU A 351 -24.60 -9.08 9.58
C LEU A 351 -23.19 -9.53 9.92
N VAL A 352 -22.19 -8.76 9.50
CA VAL A 352 -20.82 -8.94 9.97
C VAL A 352 -20.55 -7.95 11.08
N ASP A 353 -20.21 -8.46 12.25
CA ASP A 353 -19.90 -7.66 13.43
C ASP A 353 -18.68 -8.19 14.19
N SER A 354 -18.14 -7.37 15.07
CA SER A 354 -17.03 -7.76 15.94
C SER A 354 -17.28 -7.33 17.38
N SER A 355 -16.90 -8.17 18.33
CA SER A 355 -16.93 -7.87 19.76
C SER A 355 -15.52 -7.90 20.35
N PHE A 356 -15.16 -6.82 21.04
CA PHE A 356 -13.87 -6.63 21.69
C PHE A 356 -14.10 -6.15 23.12
N SER A 357 -13.52 -6.81 24.11
CA SER A 357 -13.69 -6.46 25.52
C SER A 357 -13.17 -5.05 25.85
N GLY A 358 -12.18 -4.54 25.10
CA GLY A 358 -11.67 -3.19 25.26
C GLY A 358 -12.41 -2.09 24.51
N ARG A 359 -13.46 -2.40 23.73
CA ARG A 359 -14.26 -1.41 22.98
C ARG A 359 -15.65 -1.28 23.59
N ALA A 360 -16.00 -0.08 24.05
CA ALA A 360 -17.36 0.21 24.53
C ALA A 360 -18.36 0.19 23.37
N THR A 361 -19.58 -0.27 23.65
CA THR A 361 -20.71 -0.20 22.72
C THR A 361 -21.32 1.20 22.71
N THR A 362 -21.94 1.58 21.59
CA THR A 362 -22.76 2.80 21.48
C THR A 362 -24.14 2.44 20.94
N ASP A 363 -25.08 3.37 20.97
CA ASP A 363 -26.42 3.17 20.40
C ASP A 363 -26.37 2.85 18.89
N LEU A 364 -25.36 3.36 18.17
CA LEU A 364 -25.15 3.12 16.74
C LEU A 364 -24.22 1.94 16.45
N GLU A 365 -23.46 1.49 17.43
CA GLU A 365 -22.54 0.35 17.32
C GLU A 365 -22.75 -0.62 18.49
N PRO A 366 -23.94 -1.23 18.62
CA PRO A 366 -24.19 -2.21 19.67
C PRO A 366 -23.38 -3.50 19.43
N ASP A 367 -23.36 -4.36 20.44
CA ASP A 367 -22.75 -5.68 20.35
C ASP A 367 -23.75 -6.69 19.77
N TYR A 368 -23.80 -6.78 18.45
CA TYR A 368 -24.70 -7.71 17.77
C TYR A 368 -24.26 -9.16 17.93
N VAL A 369 -22.96 -9.40 18.20
CA VAL A 369 -22.42 -10.75 18.39
C VAL A 369 -23.07 -11.44 19.57
N HIS A 370 -23.30 -10.71 20.66
CA HIS A 370 -23.90 -11.23 21.89
C HIS A 370 -25.43 -11.00 22.00
N ASP A 371 -26.08 -10.45 20.97
CA ASP A 371 -27.54 -10.33 20.89
C ASP A 371 -28.17 -11.62 20.35
N GLU A 372 -28.12 -12.68 21.16
CA GLU A 372 -28.63 -14.01 20.80
C GLU A 372 -30.14 -14.05 20.57
N ALA A 373 -30.88 -13.02 21.00
CA ALA A 373 -32.32 -12.92 20.80
C ALA A 373 -32.67 -12.62 19.33
N GLN A 374 -31.86 -11.81 18.65
CA GLN A 374 -32.08 -11.44 17.25
C GLN A 374 -31.13 -12.15 16.28
N TRP A 375 -29.96 -12.58 16.75
CA TRP A 375 -28.89 -13.08 15.90
C TRP A 375 -28.43 -14.49 16.30
N GLU A 376 -27.93 -15.21 15.30
CA GLU A 376 -27.30 -16.51 15.43
C GLU A 376 -25.93 -16.45 14.76
N ALA A 377 -24.86 -16.75 15.50
CA ALA A 377 -23.52 -16.78 14.95
C ALA A 377 -23.32 -18.00 14.04
N LEU A 378 -23.07 -17.76 12.75
CA LEU A 378 -22.78 -18.82 11.77
C LEU A 378 -21.30 -19.18 11.76
N ALA A 379 -20.43 -18.18 11.87
CA ALA A 379 -18.99 -18.37 12.01
C ALA A 379 -18.41 -17.21 12.80
N CYS A 380 -17.51 -17.53 13.72
CA CYS A 380 -16.72 -16.56 14.47
C CYS A 380 -15.25 -16.95 14.36
N GLU A 381 -14.41 -15.97 14.09
CA GLU A 381 -12.96 -16.12 14.02
C GLU A 381 -12.30 -15.15 14.99
N SER A 382 -11.20 -15.59 15.60
CA SER A 382 -10.42 -14.73 16.49
C SER A 382 -9.84 -13.56 15.71
N PHE A 383 -9.99 -12.36 16.28
CA PHE A 383 -9.42 -11.13 15.74
C PHE A 383 -8.67 -10.38 16.84
N LEU A 384 -7.47 -9.88 16.55
CA LEU A 384 -6.63 -9.26 17.58
C LEU A 384 -7.28 -8.00 18.16
N ASP A 385 -7.47 -7.96 19.48
CA ASP A 385 -7.88 -6.75 20.18
C ASP A 385 -6.65 -5.85 20.37
N ALA A 386 -6.57 -4.81 19.53
CA ALA A 386 -5.47 -3.87 19.54
C ALA A 386 -5.45 -2.96 20.79
N SER A 387 -6.57 -2.82 21.50
CA SER A 387 -6.69 -1.99 22.70
C SER A 387 -6.10 -2.68 23.94
N GLN A 388 -6.22 -4.01 24.01
CA GLN A 388 -5.69 -4.84 25.09
C GLN A 388 -4.31 -5.41 24.77
N THR A 389 -3.94 -5.53 23.50
CA THR A 389 -2.64 -6.08 23.09
C THR A 389 -1.52 -5.03 23.12
N SER A 390 -0.46 -5.33 23.86
CA SER A 390 0.73 -4.46 23.92
C SER A 390 1.42 -4.29 22.57
N LEU A 391 2.31 -3.29 22.46
CA LEU A 391 2.99 -2.98 21.21
C LEU A 391 3.69 -4.22 20.62
N LEU A 392 4.48 -4.97 21.41
CA LEU A 392 5.25 -6.09 20.88
C LEU A 392 4.35 -7.18 20.28
N GLY A 393 3.23 -7.51 20.94
CA GLY A 393 2.25 -8.48 20.45
C GLY A 393 1.48 -8.00 19.20
N ARG A 394 1.40 -6.69 18.97
CA ARG A 394 0.89 -6.12 17.72
C ARG A 394 1.92 -6.08 16.59
N LEU A 395 3.21 -6.04 16.93
CA LEU A 395 4.29 -5.91 15.94
C LEU A 395 4.74 -7.25 15.34
N ILE A 396 4.84 -8.28 16.17
CA ILE A 396 5.36 -9.61 15.79
C ILE A 396 4.48 -10.72 16.34
N TRP A 397 4.56 -11.90 15.70
CA TRP A 397 3.96 -13.11 16.25
C TRP A 397 4.63 -13.50 17.56
N ILE A 398 3.82 -13.65 18.60
CA ILE A 398 4.25 -14.17 19.90
C ILE A 398 3.47 -15.47 20.15
N PRO A 399 4.16 -16.57 20.48
CA PRO A 399 3.51 -17.83 20.79
C PRO A 399 2.71 -17.71 22.09
N ASP A 400 1.54 -18.32 22.13
CA ASP A 400 0.71 -18.36 23.33
C ASP A 400 1.16 -19.53 24.22
N LEU A 401 2.22 -19.31 24.98
CA LEU A 401 2.82 -20.30 25.88
C LEU A 401 2.68 -19.83 27.33
N PRO A 402 2.43 -20.73 28.31
CA PRO A 402 2.27 -20.36 29.71
C PRO A 402 3.46 -19.58 30.30
N MET A 403 4.67 -19.80 29.77
CA MET A 403 5.89 -19.11 30.18
C MET A 403 6.01 -17.67 29.67
N VAL A 404 5.21 -17.26 28.68
CA VAL A 404 5.22 -15.88 28.17
C VAL A 404 4.44 -15.01 29.15
N PRO A 405 5.04 -13.93 29.70
CA PRO A 405 4.34 -13.01 30.60
C PRO A 405 3.11 -12.38 29.93
N ASP A 406 2.02 -12.19 30.68
CA ASP A 406 0.74 -11.69 30.15
C ASP A 406 0.87 -10.37 29.38
N ARG A 407 1.76 -9.47 29.82
CA ARG A 407 2.03 -8.19 29.12
C ARG A 407 2.50 -8.34 27.67
N PHE A 408 3.03 -9.50 27.29
CA PHE A 408 3.47 -9.80 25.93
C PHE A 408 2.51 -10.73 25.18
N ARG A 409 1.49 -11.27 25.86
CA ARG A 409 0.50 -12.10 25.19
C ARG A 409 -0.39 -11.25 24.30
N ARG A 410 -0.96 -11.91 23.31
CA ARG A 410 -1.91 -11.31 22.37
C ARG A 410 -3.32 -11.55 22.91
N HIS A 411 -4.10 -10.48 22.96
CA HIS A 411 -5.48 -10.52 23.38
C HIS A 411 -6.40 -10.50 22.16
N TRP A 412 -7.47 -11.26 22.24
CA TRP A 412 -8.34 -11.53 21.10
C TRP A 412 -9.77 -11.13 21.44
N GLY A 413 -10.46 -10.59 20.46
CA GLY A 413 -11.92 -10.55 20.40
C GLY A 413 -12.42 -11.47 19.30
N GLU A 414 -13.69 -11.29 18.97
CA GLU A 414 -14.39 -12.12 18.01
C GLU A 414 -14.83 -11.27 16.82
N TYR A 415 -14.69 -11.83 15.62
CA TYR A 415 -15.21 -11.27 14.38
C TYR A 415 -16.12 -12.32 13.77
N CYS A 416 -17.39 -12.00 13.61
CA CYS A 416 -18.43 -12.98 13.35
C CYS A 416 -19.30 -12.61 12.15
N LEU A 417 -19.69 -13.65 11.41
CA LEU A 417 -20.83 -13.62 10.52
C LEU A 417 -22.07 -14.10 11.29
N LEU A 418 -23.07 -13.23 11.35
CA LEU A 418 -24.33 -13.45 12.05
C LEU A 418 -25.46 -13.65 11.05
N ARG A 419 -26.37 -14.57 11.35
CA ARG A 419 -27.64 -14.75 10.66
C ARG A 419 -28.76 -14.19 11.52
N ARG A 420 -29.67 -13.43 10.91
CA ARG A 420 -30.86 -12.96 11.62
C ARG A 420 -31.78 -14.15 11.94
N ARG A 421 -32.23 -14.24 13.19
CA ARG A 421 -33.29 -15.18 13.57
C ARG A 421 -34.61 -14.70 12.97
N LYS A 422 -35.38 -15.63 12.41
CA LYS A 422 -36.77 -15.32 12.03
C LYS A 422 -37.56 -15.15 13.32
N SER A 423 -38.31 -14.06 13.42
CA SER A 423 -39.36 -13.92 14.42
C SER A 423 -40.40 -15.01 14.12
N ASP A 424 -40.67 -15.89 15.08
CA ASP A 424 -41.76 -16.87 14.97
C ASP A 424 -43.14 -16.20 14.81
#